data_AF-A0A1M5HDK4-F1
#
_entry.id   AF-A0A1M5HDK4-F1
#
_cell.length_a   1.000
_cell.length_b   1.000
_cell.length_c   1.000
_cell.angle_alpha   90.00
_cell.angle_beta   90.00
_cell.angle_gamma   90.00
#
_symmetry.space_group_name_H-M   'P 1'
#
loop_
_entity.id
_entity.type
_entity.pdbx_description
1 polymer ?
#
loop_
_entity_poly.entity_id
_entity_poly.type
_entity_poly.pdbx_seq_one_letter_code
_entity_poly.pdbx_strand_id
1 'polypeptide(L)'
;MLILVLVLQLSSCTSKTSPAQRSLVFNQNEKVVFLGNAFFENAVAYGEIETTFSLSFPNKNITFRNIGWSGDNVYAHARSRARDGQKFGSPEEGFGMLTEQITDLKPDKIFIAYGFNESFDDDAGIEAYRKGLNRLLEMLGQHCPELILVSAIPMEKGFGIPAEHIESRNKALKKYVEITEEVAFKGEYRFIDLFTPFSKENKYTTNGIHLSSEGYRKAGDLIAEALIFPQLVIKIDSKKADDIRNAIIKKNTLFFHRWRPQNDAYVYGLRKHEQRIAQEEPAQIEPFIVKQEFAITSLLEKL
;
A
#
# COMPACT_ATOMS: atom_id res chain seq x y z
N MET A 1 33.26 41.45 -3.23
CA MET A 1 32.21 40.58 -3.81
C MET A 1 32.45 39.17 -3.26
N LEU A 2 31.75 38.78 -2.20
CA LEU A 2 31.88 37.46 -1.59
C LEU A 2 30.89 36.53 -2.30
N ILE A 3 31.38 35.60 -3.14
CA ILE A 3 30.54 34.59 -3.78
C ILE A 3 30.31 33.49 -2.74
N LEU A 4 29.12 33.47 -2.14
CA LEU A 4 28.67 32.40 -1.27
C LEU A 4 28.29 31.21 -2.16
N VAL A 5 29.22 30.25 -2.31
CA VAL A 5 28.94 28.97 -2.97
C VAL A 5 28.05 28.16 -2.03
N LEU A 6 26.75 28.13 -2.33
CA LEU A 6 25.80 27.25 -1.66
C LEU A 6 26.09 25.81 -2.13
N VAL A 7 26.90 25.09 -1.36
CA VAL A 7 27.11 23.65 -1.57
C VAL A 7 25.80 22.96 -1.19
N LEU A 8 24.97 22.65 -2.18
CA LEU A 8 23.89 21.66 -2.01
C LEU A 8 24.57 20.33 -1.68
N GLN A 9 24.59 19.97 -0.40
CA GLN A 9 24.83 18.59 -0.01
C GLN A 9 23.66 17.78 -0.54
N LEU A 10 23.87 17.14 -1.70
CA LEU A 10 23.10 15.99 -2.13
C LEU A 10 23.36 14.91 -1.08
N SER A 11 22.52 14.84 -0.05
CA SER A 11 22.49 13.70 0.86
C SER A 11 22.16 12.48 0.01
N SER A 12 23.20 11.75 -0.40
CA SER A 12 23.02 10.46 -1.07
C SER A 12 22.30 9.55 -0.10
N CYS A 13 21.04 9.26 -0.39
CA CYS A 13 20.29 8.30 0.39
C CYS A 13 20.84 6.91 0.18
N THR A 14 21.63 6.47 1.15
CA THR A 14 21.98 5.08 1.31
C THR A 14 20.91 4.41 2.18
N SER A 15 19.66 4.33 1.71
CA SER A 15 18.70 3.35 2.24
C SER A 15 18.87 2.02 1.50
N LYS A 16 20.12 1.52 1.43
CA LYS A 16 20.36 0.14 1.06
C LYS A 16 20.09 -0.70 2.29
N THR A 17 18.84 -1.14 2.44
CA THR A 17 18.53 -2.25 3.33
C THR A 17 19.37 -3.43 2.92
N SER A 18 20.17 -3.98 3.84
CA SER A 18 20.84 -5.24 3.57
C SER A 18 19.78 -6.36 3.53
N PRO A 19 19.69 -7.14 2.44
CA PRO A 19 18.82 -8.33 2.36
C PRO A 19 19.10 -9.35 3.47
N ALA A 20 20.26 -9.23 4.14
CA ALA A 20 20.72 -10.14 5.17
C ALA A 20 19.90 -10.07 6.47
N GLN A 21 19.25 -8.94 6.78
CA GLN A 21 18.53 -8.80 8.05
C GLN A 21 17.06 -9.16 7.87
N ARG A 22 16.69 -10.46 7.88
CA ARG A 22 15.30 -10.92 7.70
C ARG A 22 14.28 -10.24 8.63
N SER A 23 14.68 -9.85 9.84
CA SER A 23 13.83 -9.10 10.76
C SER A 23 13.65 -7.64 10.32
N LEU A 24 12.41 -7.16 10.37
CA LEU A 24 12.10 -5.74 10.22
C LEU A 24 11.76 -5.16 11.60
N VAL A 25 12.38 -4.03 11.93
CA VAL A 25 12.13 -3.29 13.17
C VAL A 25 11.65 -1.89 12.84
N PHE A 26 10.84 -1.32 13.72
CA PHE A 26 10.40 0.07 13.62
C PHE A 26 11.09 0.94 14.67
N ASN A 27 11.59 2.08 14.22
CA ASN A 27 12.00 3.16 15.12
C ASN A 27 10.78 3.92 15.64
N GLN A 28 11.00 4.79 16.63
CA GLN A 28 9.92 5.61 17.19
C GLN A 28 9.40 6.60 16.13
N ASN A 29 8.08 6.74 16.04
CA ASN A 29 7.39 7.70 15.17
C ASN A 29 7.62 7.49 13.66
N GLU A 30 7.99 6.28 13.24
CA GLU A 30 8.12 5.99 11.81
C GLU A 30 6.77 6.02 11.09
N LYS A 31 6.83 6.38 9.81
CA LYS A 31 5.69 6.40 8.90
C LYS A 31 5.78 5.27 7.88
N VAL A 32 4.72 4.49 7.84
CA VAL A 32 4.55 3.37 6.91
C VAL A 32 3.49 3.71 5.88
N VAL A 33 3.84 3.52 4.61
CA VAL A 33 2.90 3.63 3.50
C VAL A 33 2.56 2.26 2.95
N PHE A 34 1.27 1.98 2.80
CA PHE A 34 0.76 0.85 2.02
C PHE A 34 0.41 1.34 0.61
N LEU A 35 1.14 0.85 -0.39
CA LEU A 35 1.03 1.23 -1.79
C LEU A 35 0.71 0.01 -2.65
N GLY A 36 -0.27 0.12 -3.52
CA GLY A 36 -0.64 -0.99 -4.39
C GLY A 36 -1.98 -0.77 -5.06
N ASN A 37 -2.56 -1.87 -5.52
CA ASN A 37 -3.88 -1.88 -6.13
C ASN A 37 -5.01 -2.13 -5.10
N ALA A 38 -6.10 -2.76 -5.54
CA ALA A 38 -7.24 -3.16 -4.71
C ALA A 38 -6.84 -3.99 -3.48
N PHE A 39 -5.71 -4.71 -3.51
CA PHE A 39 -5.20 -5.43 -2.34
C PHE A 39 -5.02 -4.51 -1.14
N PHE A 40 -4.36 -3.35 -1.29
CA PHE A 40 -4.21 -2.43 -0.16
C PHE A 40 -5.43 -1.52 0.00
N GLU A 41 -6.08 -1.07 -1.08
CA GLU A 41 -7.28 -0.23 -0.94
C GLU A 41 -8.36 -0.91 -0.09
N ASN A 42 -8.68 -2.17 -0.37
CA ASN A 42 -9.72 -2.90 0.37
C ASN A 42 -9.30 -3.23 1.81
N ALA A 43 -8.00 -3.21 2.13
CA ALA A 43 -7.52 -3.38 3.50
C ALA A 43 -8.01 -2.26 4.44
N VAL A 44 -8.35 -1.08 3.91
CA VAL A 44 -8.92 0.05 4.67
C VAL A 44 -10.19 -0.36 5.41
N ALA A 45 -11.05 -1.17 4.77
CA ALA A 45 -12.34 -1.57 5.34
C ALA A 45 -12.22 -2.54 6.52
N TYR A 46 -11.10 -3.27 6.60
CA TYR A 46 -10.90 -4.33 7.59
C TYR A 46 -9.88 -3.97 8.68
N GLY A 47 -8.85 -3.16 8.37
CA GLY A 47 -7.85 -2.72 9.35
C GLY A 47 -6.97 -3.82 9.95
N GLU A 48 -7.05 -5.05 9.45
CA GLU A 48 -6.40 -6.22 10.05
C GLU A 48 -4.86 -6.13 9.99
N ILE A 49 -4.29 -5.80 8.83
CA ILE A 49 -2.83 -5.67 8.65
C ILE A 49 -2.27 -4.63 9.62
N GLU A 50 -2.86 -3.43 9.67
CA GLU A 50 -2.41 -2.36 10.56
C GLU A 50 -2.58 -2.73 12.05
N THR A 51 -3.62 -3.49 12.38
CA THR A 51 -3.82 -4.01 13.75
C THR A 51 -2.71 -4.98 14.13
N THR A 52 -2.35 -5.93 13.26
CA THR A 52 -1.23 -6.85 13.48
C THR A 52 0.06 -6.08 13.77
N PHE A 53 0.38 -5.07 12.96
CA PHE A 53 1.59 -4.25 13.14
C PHE A 53 1.52 -3.47 14.46
N SER A 54 0.39 -2.84 14.76
CA SER A 54 0.21 -2.04 15.98
C SER A 54 0.34 -2.88 17.24
N LEU A 55 -0.16 -4.11 17.23
CA LEU A 55 -0.07 -5.03 18.37
C LEU A 55 1.31 -5.70 18.50
N SER A 56 2.08 -5.83 17.41
CA SER A 56 3.49 -6.24 17.47
C SER A 56 4.41 -5.12 17.98
N PHE A 57 4.01 -3.85 17.80
CA PHE A 57 4.83 -2.68 18.13
C PHE A 57 4.06 -1.57 18.88
N PRO A 58 3.39 -1.88 20.01
CA PRO A 58 2.44 -0.96 20.65
C PRO A 58 3.08 0.35 21.12
N ASN A 59 4.36 0.35 21.44
CA ASN A 59 5.07 1.50 22.01
C ASN A 59 5.81 2.35 20.97
N LYS A 60 5.73 2.02 19.67
CA LYS A 60 6.51 2.67 18.61
C LYS A 60 5.87 3.91 18.01
N ASN A 61 4.57 4.14 18.27
CA ASN A 61 3.81 5.26 17.72
C ASN A 61 3.93 5.35 16.18
N ILE A 62 3.74 4.22 15.49
CA ILE A 62 3.89 4.13 14.03
C ILE A 62 2.69 4.82 13.35
N THR A 63 2.96 5.66 12.35
CA THR A 63 1.93 6.30 11.54
C THR A 63 1.69 5.52 10.25
N PHE A 64 0.47 5.04 10.03
CA PHE A 64 0.13 4.29 8.81
C PHE A 64 -0.69 5.14 7.83
N ARG A 65 -0.33 5.08 6.55
CA ARG A 65 -1.00 5.77 5.44
C ARG A 65 -1.23 4.78 4.29
N ASN A 66 -2.50 4.49 4.01
CA ASN A 66 -2.87 3.59 2.92
C ASN A 66 -3.27 4.42 1.69
N ILE A 67 -2.48 4.32 0.64
CA ILE A 67 -2.70 4.97 -0.66
C ILE A 67 -2.89 3.94 -1.78
N GLY A 68 -3.34 2.73 -1.43
CA GLY A 68 -3.79 1.74 -2.40
C GLY A 68 -4.90 2.30 -3.29
N TRP A 69 -4.89 1.92 -4.56
CA TRP A 69 -5.85 2.41 -5.56
C TRP A 69 -6.38 1.27 -6.42
N SER A 70 -7.68 0.99 -6.36
CA SER A 70 -8.32 -0.08 -7.15
C SER A 70 -8.15 0.14 -8.65
N GLY A 71 -7.70 -0.89 -9.37
CA GLY A 71 -7.38 -0.82 -10.80
C GLY A 71 -5.98 -0.27 -11.11
N ASP A 72 -5.20 0.11 -10.10
CA ASP A 72 -3.87 0.68 -10.29
C ASP A 72 -2.81 -0.37 -10.70
N ASN A 73 -1.74 0.10 -11.33
CA ASN A 73 -0.62 -0.70 -11.78
C ASN A 73 0.72 0.00 -11.46
N VAL A 74 1.85 -0.64 -11.78
CA VAL A 74 3.20 -0.05 -11.58
C VAL A 74 3.46 1.25 -12.34
N TYR A 75 2.57 1.64 -13.26
CA TYR A 75 2.62 2.90 -14.00
C TYR A 75 1.68 3.97 -13.46
N ALA A 76 0.95 3.68 -12.37
CA ALA A 76 0.00 4.58 -11.74
C ALA A 76 -1.16 5.04 -12.66
N HIS A 77 -1.51 4.27 -13.70
CA HIS A 77 -2.47 4.70 -14.72
C HIS A 77 -3.85 5.06 -14.14
N ALA A 78 -4.32 4.32 -13.13
CA ALA A 78 -5.63 4.54 -12.52
C ALA A 78 -5.71 5.85 -11.72
N ARG A 79 -4.56 6.46 -11.41
CA ARG A 79 -4.46 7.73 -10.68
C ARG A 79 -4.63 8.95 -11.57
N SER A 80 -4.63 8.78 -12.89
CA SER A 80 -4.88 9.88 -13.82
C SER A 80 -6.32 10.39 -13.66
N ARG A 81 -6.46 11.67 -13.30
CA ARG A 81 -7.79 12.30 -13.15
C ARG A 81 -8.42 12.60 -14.50
N ALA A 82 -9.74 12.53 -14.60
CA ALA A 82 -10.46 12.91 -15.81
C ALA A 82 -10.27 14.41 -16.13
N ARG A 83 -10.00 14.74 -17.40
CA ARG A 83 -9.98 16.12 -17.90
C ARG A 83 -11.02 16.31 -19.01
N ASP A 84 -11.78 17.39 -18.85
CA ASP A 84 -12.62 18.03 -19.87
C ASP A 84 -13.34 17.08 -20.84
N GLY A 85 -14.30 16.30 -20.34
CA GLY A 85 -15.36 15.62 -21.11
C GLY A 85 -14.96 14.63 -22.21
N GLN A 86 -13.67 14.54 -22.59
CA GLN A 86 -13.20 13.88 -23.79
C GLN A 86 -11.85 13.18 -23.63
N LYS A 87 -11.07 13.43 -22.56
CA LYS A 87 -9.77 12.75 -22.35
C LYS A 87 -9.52 12.42 -20.86
N PHE A 88 -9.30 11.14 -20.56
CA PHE A 88 -8.61 10.75 -19.33
C PHE A 88 -7.20 11.37 -19.34
N GLY A 89 -6.65 11.70 -18.16
CA GLY A 89 -5.29 12.19 -18.04
C GLY A 89 -4.27 11.22 -18.67
N SER A 90 -3.07 11.73 -18.98
CA SER A 90 -2.01 10.87 -19.52
C SER A 90 -1.48 9.91 -18.45
N PRO A 91 -0.95 8.74 -18.83
CA PRO A 91 -0.23 7.83 -17.93
C PRO A 91 0.79 8.54 -17.02
N GLU A 92 1.61 9.42 -17.59
CA GLU A 92 2.63 10.20 -16.87
C GLU A 92 2.05 11.13 -15.80
N GLU A 93 0.83 11.67 -15.99
CA GLU A 93 0.17 12.48 -14.96
C GLU A 93 -0.20 11.64 -13.72
N GLY A 94 -0.66 10.41 -13.92
CA GLY A 94 -0.92 9.48 -12.81
C GLY A 94 0.35 9.16 -12.02
N PHE A 95 1.46 8.93 -12.73
CA PHE A 95 2.77 8.70 -12.10
C PHE A 95 3.30 9.94 -11.36
N GLY A 96 3.10 11.13 -11.93
CA GLY A 96 3.41 12.41 -11.27
C GLY A 96 2.63 12.60 -9.97
N MET A 97 1.33 12.29 -9.98
CA MET A 97 0.49 12.36 -8.77
C MET A 97 0.95 11.38 -7.69
N LEU A 98 1.35 10.16 -8.06
CA LEU A 98 1.94 9.23 -7.10
C LEU A 98 3.24 9.80 -6.50
N THR A 99 4.09 10.39 -7.34
CA THR A 99 5.34 11.02 -6.90
C THR A 99 5.08 12.14 -5.88
N GLU A 100 4.11 13.02 -6.15
CA GLU A 100 3.67 14.07 -5.22
C GLU A 100 3.14 13.48 -3.91
N GLN A 101 2.29 12.45 -3.97
CA GLN A 101 1.77 11.77 -2.79
C GLN A 101 2.88 11.21 -1.90
N ILE A 102 3.90 10.58 -2.48
CA ILE A 102 5.04 10.04 -1.73
C ILE A 102 5.89 11.18 -1.15
N THR A 103 6.10 12.25 -1.92
CA THR A 103 6.83 13.45 -1.46
C THR A 103 6.16 14.09 -0.24
N ASP A 104 4.84 14.24 -0.27
CA ASP A 104 4.07 14.84 0.82
C ASP A 104 4.03 13.93 2.04
N LEU A 105 3.86 12.62 1.80
CA LEU A 105 3.78 11.65 2.88
C LEU A 105 5.12 11.48 3.58
N LYS A 106 6.28 11.56 2.90
CA LYS A 106 7.60 11.33 3.50
C LYS A 106 7.66 10.01 4.30
N PRO A 107 7.45 8.86 3.64
CA PRO A 107 7.47 7.56 4.31
C PRO A 107 8.89 7.17 4.75
N ASP A 108 8.99 6.51 5.90
CA ASP A 108 10.19 5.80 6.30
C ASP A 108 10.23 4.38 5.70
N LYS A 109 9.05 3.78 5.49
CA LYS A 109 8.89 2.45 4.91
C LYS A 109 7.71 2.39 3.95
N ILE A 110 7.83 1.66 2.85
CA ILE A 110 6.76 1.44 1.87
C ILE A 110 6.58 -0.05 1.62
N PHE A 111 5.38 -0.55 1.87
CA PHE A 111 4.93 -1.87 1.45
C PHE A 111 4.23 -1.76 0.09
N ILE A 112 4.71 -2.52 -0.89
CA ILE A 112 4.34 -2.39 -2.30
C ILE A 112 3.70 -3.69 -2.79
N ALA A 113 2.43 -3.63 -3.21
CA ALA A 113 1.68 -4.78 -3.73
C ALA A 113 1.09 -4.50 -5.12
N TYR A 114 1.78 -4.95 -6.16
CA TYR A 114 1.38 -4.88 -7.57
C TYR A 114 1.64 -6.22 -8.27
N GLY A 115 1.21 -6.36 -9.53
CA GLY A 115 1.39 -7.56 -10.35
C GLY A 115 0.07 -8.25 -10.71
N PHE A 116 -0.98 -8.10 -9.89
CA PHE A 116 -2.27 -8.73 -10.18
C PHE A 116 -2.93 -8.16 -11.46
N ASN A 117 -3.01 -6.84 -11.57
CA ASN A 117 -3.65 -6.19 -12.71
C ASN A 117 -2.82 -6.35 -13.98
N GLU A 118 -1.50 -6.28 -13.84
CA GLU A 118 -0.56 -6.45 -14.94
C GLU A 118 -0.55 -7.90 -15.46
N SER A 119 -0.90 -8.88 -14.62
CA SER A 119 -0.94 -10.28 -15.03
C SER A 119 -1.94 -10.59 -16.14
N PHE A 120 -2.92 -9.71 -16.38
CA PHE A 120 -3.92 -9.87 -17.43
C PHE A 120 -3.35 -9.67 -18.84
N ASP A 121 -2.13 -9.13 -18.97
CA ASP A 121 -1.41 -9.04 -20.23
C ASP A 121 -0.62 -10.34 -20.57
N ASP A 122 -0.75 -11.38 -19.74
CA ASP A 122 -0.10 -12.68 -19.89
C ASP A 122 1.42 -12.57 -20.15
N ASP A 123 2.01 -13.50 -20.90
CA ASP A 123 3.46 -13.51 -21.14
C ASP A 123 3.95 -12.26 -21.90
N ALA A 124 3.06 -11.60 -22.65
CA ALA A 124 3.39 -10.39 -23.40
C ALA A 124 3.63 -9.18 -22.48
N GLY A 125 3.03 -9.14 -21.28
CA GLY A 125 3.17 -8.04 -20.34
C GLY A 125 4.37 -8.13 -19.39
N ILE A 126 5.07 -9.26 -19.35
CA ILE A 126 6.17 -9.53 -18.38
C ILE A 126 7.26 -8.46 -18.42
N GLU A 127 7.77 -8.13 -19.61
CA GLU A 127 8.86 -7.15 -19.74
C GLU A 127 8.39 -5.72 -19.45
N ALA A 128 7.14 -5.40 -19.84
CA ALA A 128 6.53 -4.12 -19.49
C ALA A 128 6.33 -3.99 -17.97
N TYR A 129 5.91 -5.06 -17.29
CA TYR A 129 5.78 -5.08 -15.83
C TYR A 129 7.13 -4.90 -15.15
N ARG A 130 8.16 -5.66 -15.55
CA ARG A 130 9.52 -5.55 -15.02
C ARG A 130 10.05 -4.11 -15.14
N LYS A 131 9.89 -3.49 -16.32
CA LYS A 131 10.31 -2.11 -16.56
C LYS A 131 9.55 -1.12 -15.68
N GLY A 132 8.23 -1.27 -15.58
CA GLY A 132 7.37 -0.41 -14.77
C GLY A 132 7.69 -0.51 -13.29
N LEU A 133 7.88 -1.73 -12.77
CA LEU A 133 8.24 -1.97 -11.38
C LEU A 133 9.60 -1.34 -11.04
N ASN A 134 10.62 -1.50 -11.89
CA ASN A 134 11.92 -0.85 -11.66
C ASN A 134 11.82 0.68 -11.68
N ARG A 135 11.08 1.26 -12.64
CA ARG A 135 10.81 2.72 -12.69
C ARG A 135 10.12 3.20 -11.41
N LEU A 136 9.14 2.45 -10.92
CA LEU A 136 8.43 2.76 -9.68
C LEU A 136 9.39 2.75 -8.49
N LEU A 137 10.17 1.67 -8.32
CA LEU A 137 11.11 1.52 -7.21
C LEU A 137 12.21 2.59 -7.23
N GLU A 138 12.70 2.97 -8.40
CA GLU A 138 13.65 4.08 -8.57
C GLU A 138 13.05 5.39 -8.07
N MET A 139 11.83 5.74 -8.50
CA MET A 139 11.14 6.95 -8.02
C MET A 139 10.90 6.92 -6.51
N LEU A 140 10.39 5.81 -5.97
CA LEU A 140 10.16 5.67 -4.53
C LEU A 140 11.48 5.80 -3.73
N GLY A 141 12.56 5.22 -4.25
CA GLY A 141 13.89 5.26 -3.63
C GLY A 141 14.51 6.67 -3.54
N GLN A 142 14.10 7.61 -4.40
CA GLN A 142 14.52 9.02 -4.30
C GLN A 142 14.06 9.69 -3.00
N HIS A 143 13.04 9.14 -2.35
CA HIS A 143 12.54 9.60 -1.05
C HIS A 143 13.13 8.83 0.14
N CYS A 144 14.05 7.90 -0.13
CA CYS A 144 14.83 7.18 0.87
C CYS A 144 14.07 6.28 1.88
N PRO A 145 12.86 5.74 1.58
CA PRO A 145 12.25 4.75 2.45
C PRO A 145 12.97 3.40 2.34
N GLU A 146 12.72 2.53 3.31
CA GLU A 146 12.89 1.08 3.11
C GLU A 146 11.73 0.54 2.26
N LEU A 147 12.05 -0.12 1.13
CA LEU A 147 11.06 -0.67 0.21
C LEU A 147 10.86 -2.17 0.47
N ILE A 148 9.61 -2.58 0.67
CA ILE A 148 9.22 -3.97 0.94
C ILE A 148 8.19 -4.40 -0.11
N LEU A 149 8.55 -5.38 -0.94
CA LEU A 149 7.67 -5.90 -1.97
C LEU A 149 6.83 -7.05 -1.41
N VAL A 150 5.53 -7.02 -1.68
CA VAL A 150 4.56 -8.04 -1.28
C VAL A 150 4.00 -8.64 -2.56
N SER A 151 4.06 -9.97 -2.69
CA SER A 151 3.52 -10.64 -3.86
C SER A 151 2.00 -10.44 -3.97
N ALA A 152 1.47 -10.51 -5.19
CA ALA A 152 0.04 -10.74 -5.38
C ALA A 152 -0.39 -12.08 -4.75
N ILE A 153 -1.69 -12.21 -4.46
CA ILE A 153 -2.33 -13.46 -4.02
C ILE A 153 -3.00 -14.16 -5.21
N PRO A 154 -3.13 -15.50 -5.20
CA PRO A 154 -3.88 -16.22 -6.23
C PRO A 154 -5.36 -15.89 -6.20
N MET A 155 -6.02 -16.08 -7.34
CA MET A 155 -7.47 -16.11 -7.43
C MET A 155 -8.02 -17.39 -6.79
N GLU A 156 -9.09 -17.22 -6.04
CA GLU A 156 -9.92 -18.27 -5.46
C GLU A 156 -11.13 -18.57 -6.36
N LYS A 157 -11.89 -19.62 -6.03
CA LYS A 157 -13.14 -19.94 -6.73
C LYS A 157 -14.17 -18.84 -6.42
N GLY A 158 -14.78 -18.27 -7.45
CA GLY A 158 -15.76 -17.20 -7.32
C GLY A 158 -16.43 -16.86 -8.64
N PHE A 159 -17.53 -16.10 -8.58
CA PHE A 159 -18.27 -15.57 -9.74
C PHE A 159 -18.72 -16.60 -10.80
N GLY A 160 -18.81 -17.89 -10.47
CA GLY A 160 -19.16 -18.93 -11.45
C GLY A 160 -18.09 -19.18 -12.52
N ILE A 161 -16.86 -18.72 -12.29
CA ILE A 161 -15.73 -18.94 -13.21
C ILE A 161 -15.28 -20.41 -13.14
N PRO A 162 -15.07 -21.08 -14.30
CA PRO A 162 -14.61 -22.46 -14.33
C PRO A 162 -13.25 -22.64 -13.65
N ALA A 163 -13.05 -23.78 -12.98
CA ALA A 163 -11.84 -24.05 -12.20
C ALA A 163 -10.58 -24.06 -13.07
N GLU A 164 -10.67 -24.61 -14.29
CA GLU A 164 -9.59 -24.64 -15.27
C GLU A 164 -9.14 -23.24 -15.70
N HIS A 165 -10.08 -22.28 -15.75
CA HIS A 165 -9.74 -20.89 -16.05
C HIS A 165 -8.99 -20.25 -14.89
N ILE A 166 -9.42 -20.48 -13.64
CA ILE A 166 -8.74 -19.99 -12.44
C ILE A 166 -7.33 -20.57 -12.34
N GLU A 167 -7.15 -21.87 -12.61
CA GLU A 167 -5.84 -22.50 -12.63
C GLU A 167 -4.92 -21.89 -13.69
N SER A 168 -5.44 -21.64 -14.90
CA SER A 168 -4.70 -20.96 -15.97
C SER A 168 -4.30 -19.54 -15.57
N ARG A 169 -5.23 -18.77 -15.00
CA ARG A 169 -4.96 -17.42 -14.49
C ARG A 169 -3.92 -17.40 -13.39
N ASN A 170 -3.99 -18.33 -12.44
CA ASN A 170 -3.02 -18.44 -11.36
C ASN A 170 -1.62 -18.85 -11.88
N LYS A 171 -1.53 -19.66 -12.93
CA LYS A 171 -0.24 -19.94 -13.61
C LYS A 171 0.35 -18.68 -14.25
N ALA A 172 -0.46 -17.88 -14.94
CA ALA A 172 -0.01 -16.61 -15.52
C ALA A 172 0.41 -15.62 -14.43
N LEU A 173 -0.41 -15.44 -13.38
CA LEU A 173 -0.12 -14.57 -12.24
C LEU A 173 1.15 -14.98 -11.49
N LYS A 174 1.43 -16.29 -11.36
CA LYS A 174 2.65 -16.77 -10.69
C LYS A 174 3.92 -16.25 -11.38
N LYS A 175 3.93 -16.12 -12.72
CA LYS A 175 5.07 -15.55 -13.45
C LYS A 175 5.34 -14.10 -13.04
N TYR A 176 4.30 -13.31 -12.80
CA TYR A 176 4.44 -11.92 -12.33
C TYR A 176 4.95 -11.87 -10.89
N VAL A 177 4.53 -12.80 -10.02
CA VAL A 177 5.08 -12.97 -8.67
C VAL A 177 6.59 -13.29 -8.73
N GLU A 178 6.99 -14.18 -9.63
CA GLU A 178 8.41 -14.53 -9.86
C GLU A 178 9.22 -13.33 -10.36
N ILE A 179 8.64 -12.47 -11.21
CA ILE A 179 9.29 -11.21 -11.61
C ILE A 179 9.47 -10.27 -10.42
N THR A 180 8.45 -10.13 -9.57
CA THR A 180 8.54 -9.30 -8.36
C THR A 180 9.65 -9.79 -7.43
N GLU A 181 9.74 -11.10 -7.23
CA GLU A 181 10.81 -11.73 -6.44
C GLU A 181 12.19 -11.49 -7.07
N GLU A 182 12.33 -11.66 -8.38
CA GLU A 182 13.58 -11.42 -9.10
C GLU A 182 14.04 -9.96 -9.00
N VAL A 183 13.12 -9.00 -9.16
CA VAL A 183 13.42 -7.57 -9.02
C VAL A 183 13.79 -7.24 -7.58
N ALA A 184 13.08 -7.79 -6.59
CA ALA A 184 13.42 -7.61 -5.19
C ALA A 184 14.83 -8.14 -4.88
N PHE A 185 15.15 -9.36 -5.33
CA PHE A 185 16.46 -9.97 -5.16
C PHE A 185 17.58 -9.12 -5.78
N LYS A 186 17.42 -8.69 -7.04
CA LYS A 186 18.41 -7.87 -7.76
C LYS A 186 18.57 -6.47 -7.15
N GLY A 187 17.48 -5.87 -6.69
CA GLY A 187 17.46 -4.55 -6.07
C GLY A 187 17.79 -4.55 -4.58
N GLU A 188 18.10 -5.71 -4.00
CA GLU A 188 18.37 -5.88 -2.56
C GLU A 188 17.18 -5.45 -1.67
N TYR A 189 15.96 -5.57 -2.18
CA TYR A 189 14.73 -5.28 -1.44
C TYR A 189 14.22 -6.51 -0.70
N ARG A 190 13.43 -6.28 0.36
CA ARG A 190 12.68 -7.36 1.02
C ARG A 190 11.55 -7.83 0.11
N PHE A 191 11.32 -9.13 0.08
CA PHE A 191 10.20 -9.74 -0.61
C PHE A 191 9.40 -10.63 0.35
N ILE A 192 8.07 -10.50 0.30
CA ILE A 192 7.12 -11.29 1.07
C ILE A 192 6.25 -12.09 0.10
N ASP A 193 6.40 -13.41 0.13
CA ASP A 193 5.57 -14.33 -0.66
C ASP A 193 4.26 -14.64 0.07
N LEU A 194 3.18 -13.96 -0.35
CA LEU A 194 1.81 -14.31 0.02
C LEU A 194 1.20 -15.31 -0.97
N PHE A 195 1.70 -15.40 -2.21
CA PHE A 195 1.08 -16.23 -3.23
C PHE A 195 1.05 -17.71 -2.82
N THR A 196 2.20 -18.25 -2.41
CA THR A 196 2.35 -19.67 -2.06
C THR A 196 1.51 -20.11 -0.84
N PRO A 197 1.45 -19.37 0.29
CA PRO A 197 0.59 -19.76 1.41
C PRO A 197 -0.91 -19.58 1.12
N PHE A 198 -1.30 -18.63 0.26
CA PHE A 198 -2.70 -18.49 -0.15
C PHE A 198 -3.13 -19.54 -1.17
N SER A 199 -2.23 -20.05 -2.03
CA SER A 199 -2.57 -21.05 -3.05
C SER A 199 -2.96 -22.43 -2.49
N LYS A 200 -2.74 -22.66 -1.20
CA LYS A 200 -3.07 -23.92 -0.49
C LYS A 200 -4.52 -23.96 -0.01
N GLU A 201 -5.23 -22.84 -0.03
CA GLU A 201 -6.57 -22.69 0.53
C GLU A 201 -7.47 -21.90 -0.43
N ASN A 202 -8.79 -21.97 -0.22
CA ASN A 202 -9.77 -21.38 -1.13
C ASN A 202 -11.02 -20.92 -0.36
N LYS A 203 -10.83 -19.97 0.56
CA LYS A 203 -11.86 -19.48 1.49
C LYS A 203 -11.64 -18.05 2.00
N TYR A 204 -10.57 -17.40 1.58
CA TYR A 204 -10.12 -16.12 2.13
C TYR A 204 -10.58 -14.91 1.33
N THR A 205 -11.29 -15.10 0.23
CA THR A 205 -11.83 -14.04 -0.60
C THR A 205 -13.35 -13.95 -0.47
N THR A 206 -13.90 -12.75 -0.68
CA THR A 206 -15.35 -12.54 -0.75
C THR A 206 -15.92 -12.86 -2.13
N ASN A 207 -15.07 -12.86 -3.14
CA ASN A 207 -15.50 -12.91 -4.53
C ASN A 207 -14.52 -13.66 -5.46
N GLY A 208 -13.56 -14.42 -4.93
CA GLY A 208 -12.51 -15.08 -5.72
C GLY A 208 -11.29 -14.22 -6.00
N ILE A 209 -11.30 -12.92 -5.68
CA ILE A 209 -10.17 -12.00 -5.94
C ILE A 209 -9.80 -11.18 -4.69
N HIS A 210 -10.78 -10.52 -4.08
CA HIS A 210 -10.57 -9.61 -2.96
C HIS A 210 -10.71 -10.34 -1.63
N LEU A 211 -9.73 -10.15 -0.74
CA LEU A 211 -9.73 -10.78 0.57
C LEU A 211 -10.95 -10.36 1.42
N SER A 212 -11.45 -11.30 2.20
CA SER A 212 -12.35 -11.06 3.33
C SER A 212 -11.56 -10.54 4.54
N SER A 213 -12.27 -10.23 5.64
CA SER A 213 -11.60 -9.87 6.91
C SER A 213 -10.62 -10.97 7.37
N GLU A 214 -11.04 -12.24 7.30
CA GLU A 214 -10.16 -13.38 7.64
C GLU A 214 -8.96 -13.48 6.71
N GLY A 215 -9.17 -13.18 5.42
CA GLY A 215 -8.09 -13.13 4.45
C GLY A 215 -7.05 -12.07 4.78
N TYR A 216 -7.48 -10.85 5.12
CA TYR A 216 -6.56 -9.78 5.54
C TYR A 216 -5.89 -10.07 6.87
N ARG A 217 -6.56 -10.76 7.80
CA ARG A 217 -5.94 -11.24 9.03
C ARG A 217 -4.80 -12.22 8.74
N LYS A 218 -5.05 -13.23 7.91
CA LYS A 218 -4.01 -14.17 7.46
C LYS A 218 -2.87 -13.45 6.73
N ALA A 219 -3.17 -12.46 5.89
CA ALA A 219 -2.13 -11.67 5.23
C ALA A 219 -1.27 -10.89 6.24
N GLY A 220 -1.88 -10.30 7.27
CA GLY A 220 -1.16 -9.67 8.38
C GLY A 220 -0.23 -10.64 9.11
N ASP A 221 -0.72 -11.83 9.43
CA ASP A 221 0.07 -12.87 10.12
C ASP A 221 1.27 -13.34 9.27
N LEU A 222 1.05 -13.59 7.97
CA LEU A 222 2.12 -14.00 7.05
C LEU A 222 3.17 -12.91 6.84
N ILE A 223 2.76 -11.64 6.78
CA ILE A 223 3.68 -10.50 6.70
C ILE A 223 4.51 -10.42 8.00
N ALA A 224 3.86 -10.55 9.16
CA ALA A 224 4.53 -10.52 10.45
C ALA A 224 5.54 -11.68 10.62
N GLU A 225 5.18 -12.88 10.16
CA GLU A 225 6.06 -14.06 10.17
C GLU A 225 7.27 -13.85 9.24
N ALA A 226 7.03 -13.44 7.98
CA ALA A 226 8.08 -13.23 6.99
C ALA A 226 9.10 -12.17 7.43
N LEU A 227 8.64 -11.17 8.18
CA LEU A 227 9.45 -10.07 8.71
C LEU A 227 9.90 -10.27 10.17
N ILE A 228 9.64 -11.44 10.76
CA ILE A 228 10.04 -11.81 12.12
C ILE A 228 9.64 -10.74 13.14
N PHE A 229 8.39 -10.30 13.08
CA PHE A 229 7.85 -9.36 14.06
C PHE A 229 7.82 -9.97 15.47
N PRO A 230 7.88 -9.12 16.52
CA PRO A 230 7.52 -9.54 17.85
C PRO A 230 6.11 -10.14 17.89
N GLN A 231 5.91 -11.09 18.79
CA GLN A 231 4.59 -11.64 19.07
C GLN A 231 3.63 -10.53 19.51
N LEU A 232 2.37 -10.67 19.12
CA LEU A 232 1.32 -9.71 19.47
C LEU A 232 1.20 -9.63 21.00
N VAL A 233 1.14 -8.41 21.54
CA VAL A 233 1.04 -8.21 23.01
C VAL A 233 -0.28 -8.71 23.60
N ILE A 234 -1.31 -8.86 22.75
CA ILE A 234 -2.61 -9.45 23.08
C ILE A 234 -3.10 -10.28 21.89
N LYS A 235 -4.09 -11.14 22.12
CA LYS A 235 -4.74 -11.89 21.03
C LYS A 235 -5.48 -10.93 20.10
N ILE A 236 -5.34 -11.16 18.78
CA ILE A 236 -5.94 -10.34 17.73
C ILE A 236 -7.48 -10.38 17.70
N ASP A 237 -8.09 -11.40 18.29
CA ASP A 237 -9.55 -11.56 18.44
C ASP A 237 -10.08 -11.10 19.82
N SER A 238 -9.23 -10.51 20.66
CA SER A 238 -9.67 -9.97 21.93
C SER A 238 -10.48 -8.69 21.76
N LYS A 239 -11.39 -8.41 22.70
CA LYS A 239 -12.18 -7.18 22.69
C LYS A 239 -11.34 -5.90 22.64
N LYS A 240 -10.16 -5.89 23.30
CA LYS A 240 -9.22 -4.77 23.25
C LYS A 240 -8.62 -4.59 21.85
N ALA A 241 -8.23 -5.67 21.19
CA ALA A 241 -7.76 -5.63 19.80
C ALA A 241 -8.85 -5.14 18.84
N ASP A 242 -10.10 -5.56 19.06
CA ASP A 242 -11.25 -5.07 18.27
C ASP A 242 -11.48 -3.57 18.44
N ASP A 243 -11.33 -3.02 19.65
CA ASP A 243 -11.46 -1.59 19.89
C ASP A 243 -10.37 -0.78 19.16
N ILE A 244 -9.13 -1.28 19.17
CA ILE A 244 -8.01 -0.71 18.41
C ILE A 244 -8.29 -0.78 16.91
N ARG A 245 -8.69 -1.95 16.39
CA ARG A 245 -9.02 -2.15 14.97
C ARG A 245 -10.14 -1.21 14.51
N ASN A 246 -11.18 -1.03 15.32
CA ASN A 246 -12.28 -0.13 15.00
C ASN A 246 -11.82 1.34 14.92
N ALA A 247 -10.90 1.77 15.78
CA ALA A 247 -10.30 3.10 15.70
C ALA A 247 -9.40 3.24 14.46
N ILE A 248 -8.62 2.20 14.13
CA ILE A 248 -7.82 2.11 12.90
C ILE A 248 -8.69 2.22 11.65
N ILE A 249 -9.80 1.47 11.55
CA ILE A 249 -10.72 1.53 10.41
C ILE A 249 -11.26 2.96 10.26
N LYS A 250 -11.74 3.59 11.35
CA LYS A 250 -12.22 4.97 11.31
C LYS A 250 -11.15 5.94 10.81
N LYS A 251 -9.93 5.83 11.32
CA LYS A 251 -8.78 6.63 10.89
C LYS A 251 -8.48 6.43 9.41
N ASN A 252 -8.44 5.19 8.94
CA ASN A 252 -8.16 4.86 7.55
C ASN A 252 -9.24 5.35 6.60
N THR A 253 -10.52 5.25 6.98
CA THR A 253 -11.64 5.80 6.23
C THR A 253 -11.56 7.32 6.11
N LEU A 254 -11.26 8.02 7.21
CA LEU A 254 -11.07 9.48 7.19
C LEU A 254 -9.89 9.87 6.27
N PHE A 255 -8.75 9.18 6.40
CA PHE A 255 -7.60 9.42 5.52
C PHE A 255 -7.96 9.16 4.06
N PHE A 256 -8.63 8.05 3.74
CA PHE A 256 -9.07 7.71 2.38
C PHE A 256 -9.88 8.84 1.75
N HIS A 257 -10.90 9.36 2.45
CA HIS A 257 -11.71 10.46 1.95
C HIS A 257 -10.95 11.78 1.82
N ARG A 258 -9.92 12.00 2.65
CA ARG A 258 -9.04 13.18 2.55
C ARG A 258 -8.16 13.12 1.30
N TRP A 259 -7.46 12.02 1.07
CA TRP A 259 -6.49 11.95 -0.04
C TRP A 259 -7.14 11.57 -1.38
N ARG A 260 -8.27 10.84 -1.35
CA ARG A 260 -9.06 10.41 -2.51
C ARG A 260 -10.55 10.71 -2.31
N PRO A 261 -10.96 11.98 -2.43
CA PRO A 261 -12.37 12.34 -2.39
C PRO A 261 -13.12 11.70 -3.57
N GLN A 262 -14.36 11.28 -3.33
CA GLN A 262 -15.18 10.55 -4.31
C GLN A 262 -15.40 11.34 -5.61
N ASN A 263 -15.43 12.67 -5.53
CA ASN A 263 -15.66 13.55 -6.67
C ASN A 263 -14.47 14.49 -6.90
N ASP A 264 -13.32 13.89 -7.17
CA ASP A 264 -12.05 14.59 -7.35
C ASP A 264 -12.07 15.64 -8.48
N ALA A 265 -12.96 15.51 -9.46
CA ALA A 265 -13.19 16.50 -10.51
C ALA A 265 -13.61 17.88 -9.98
N TYR A 266 -14.34 17.93 -8.87
CA TYR A 266 -14.79 19.17 -8.21
C TYR A 266 -13.90 19.58 -7.04
N VAL A 267 -13.10 18.66 -6.49
CA VAL A 267 -12.16 19.01 -5.42
C VAL A 267 -10.84 19.50 -6.00
N TYR A 268 -10.28 18.77 -6.97
CA TYR A 268 -8.95 19.04 -7.52
C TYR A 268 -8.96 19.25 -9.04
N GLY A 269 -10.00 18.80 -9.73
CA GLY A 269 -10.11 18.85 -11.19
C GLY A 269 -10.57 20.19 -11.76
N LEU A 270 -10.90 20.19 -13.05
CA LEU A 270 -11.25 21.41 -13.79
C LEU A 270 -12.59 22.04 -13.34
N ARG A 271 -13.48 21.24 -12.74
CA ARG A 271 -14.80 21.70 -12.25
C ARG A 271 -14.74 22.28 -10.84
N LYS A 272 -13.55 22.41 -10.25
CA LYS A 272 -13.38 22.92 -8.89
C LYS A 272 -13.98 24.31 -8.65
N HIS A 273 -14.01 25.14 -9.69
CA HIS A 273 -14.61 26.46 -9.63
C HIS A 273 -16.15 26.43 -9.43
N GLU A 274 -16.82 25.32 -9.79
CA GLU A 274 -18.26 25.09 -9.58
C GLU A 274 -18.59 24.77 -8.12
N GLN A 275 -17.63 24.23 -7.35
CA GLN A 275 -17.81 23.88 -5.94
C GLN A 275 -16.59 24.33 -5.11
N ARG A 276 -16.45 25.64 -4.92
CA ARG A 276 -15.30 26.22 -4.20
C ARG A 276 -15.14 25.69 -2.78
N ILE A 277 -16.25 25.48 -2.07
CA ILE A 277 -16.25 24.93 -0.70
C ILE A 277 -15.63 23.52 -0.66
N ALA A 278 -15.92 22.68 -1.67
CA ALA A 278 -15.44 21.31 -1.73
C ALA A 278 -13.91 21.20 -1.79
N GLN A 279 -13.20 22.28 -2.19
CA GLN A 279 -11.73 22.31 -2.24
C GLN A 279 -11.10 22.40 -0.84
N GLU A 280 -11.83 22.95 0.13
CA GLU A 280 -11.35 23.11 1.51
C GLU A 280 -11.67 21.89 2.39
N GLU A 281 -12.70 21.12 2.02
CA GLU A 281 -13.18 19.95 2.77
C GLU A 281 -12.08 18.93 3.11
N PRO A 282 -11.16 18.54 2.18
CA PRO A 282 -10.11 17.59 2.52
C PRO A 282 -9.24 18.02 3.71
N ALA A 283 -8.88 19.30 3.78
CA ALA A 283 -8.06 19.83 4.88
C ALA A 283 -8.83 19.83 6.21
N GLN A 284 -10.15 19.99 6.18
CA GLN A 284 -11.01 19.95 7.36
C GLN A 284 -11.13 18.53 7.96
N ILE A 285 -10.78 17.48 7.22
CA ILE A 285 -10.78 16.10 7.72
C ILE A 285 -9.54 15.81 8.60
N GLU A 286 -8.43 16.52 8.38
CA GLU A 286 -7.14 16.26 9.04
C GLU A 286 -7.21 16.23 10.58
N PRO A 287 -7.89 17.18 11.27
CA PRO A 287 -8.03 17.14 12.72
C PRO A 287 -8.72 15.88 13.25
N PHE A 288 -9.64 15.29 12.47
CA PHE A 288 -10.32 14.04 12.84
C PHE A 288 -9.42 12.83 12.68
N ILE A 289 -8.51 12.82 11.70
CA ILE A 289 -7.48 11.79 11.54
C ILE A 289 -6.56 11.81 12.76
N VAL A 290 -6.02 12.98 13.11
CA VAL A 290 -5.13 13.16 14.28
C VAL A 290 -5.83 12.72 15.58
N LYS A 291 -7.12 13.04 15.73
CA LYS A 291 -7.91 12.59 16.88
C LYS A 291 -7.98 11.06 16.98
N GLN A 292 -8.17 10.35 15.86
CA GLN A 292 -8.20 8.89 15.87
C GLN A 292 -6.80 8.29 16.11
N GLU A 293 -5.74 8.89 15.57
CA GLU A 293 -4.36 8.46 15.84
C GLU A 293 -4.02 8.56 17.34
N PHE A 294 -4.43 9.66 17.99
CA PHE A 294 -4.30 9.80 19.43
C PHE A 294 -5.09 8.73 20.20
N ALA A 295 -6.33 8.44 19.77
CA ALA A 295 -7.15 7.40 20.38
C ALA A 295 -6.51 6.00 20.26
N ILE A 296 -5.96 5.66 19.10
CA ILE A 296 -5.23 4.40 18.86
C ILE A 296 -4.02 4.31 19.80
N THR A 297 -3.21 5.37 19.86
CA THR A 297 -2.02 5.43 20.73
C THR A 297 -2.41 5.23 22.19
N SER A 298 -3.43 5.95 22.66
CA SER A 298 -3.96 5.82 24.03
C SER A 298 -4.53 4.44 24.35
N LEU A 299 -5.02 3.69 23.35
CA LEU A 299 -5.49 2.32 23.54
C LEU A 299 -4.32 1.33 23.61
N LEU A 300 -3.30 1.52 22.77
CA LEU A 300 -2.08 0.71 22.75
C LEU A 300 -1.27 0.86 24.03
N GLU A 301 -1.16 2.07 24.58
CA GLU A 301 -0.47 2.36 25.86
C GLU A 301 -1.13 1.69 27.08
N LYS A 302 -2.39 1.23 26.95
CA LYS A 302 -3.16 0.56 28.02
C LYS A 302 -3.13 -0.97 27.90
N LEU A 303 -2.36 -1.51 26.96
CA LEU A 303 -2.16 -2.96 26.81
C LEU A 303 -1.08 -3.45 27.76
#